data_AF-A0A9D0IDY1-F1
#
_entry.id   AF-A0A9D0IDY1-F1
#
_cell.length_a   1.000
_cell.length_b   1.000
_cell.length_c   1.000
_cell.angle_alpha   90.00
_cell.angle_beta   90.00
_cell.angle_gamma   90.00
#
_symmetry.space_group_name_H-M   'P 1'
#
loop_
_entity.id
_entity.type
_entity.pdbx_description
1 polymer ?
#
loop_
_entity_poly.entity_id
_entity_poly.type
_entity_poly.pdbx_seq_one_letter_code
_entity_poly.pdbx_strand_id
1 'polypeptide(L)'
;MITPAGQECRFYYADFHRGRSHQECRLIGKNPDSDPWEPSLCARCPVPAILRANASPYLALEGRVVRRFPFRKRVEVYAVCTRHLIEIEDPYRGCPRCAAERPGVREILGPPEG
;
A
#
# COMPACT_ATOMS: atom_id res chain seq x y z
N MET A 1 -3.32 -5.52 11.65
CA MET A 1 -2.23 -5.99 12.55
C MET A 1 -1.09 -4.96 12.52
N ILE A 2 -0.29 -4.90 13.58
CA ILE A 2 0.88 -4.01 13.67
C ILE A 2 2.12 -4.76 13.16
N THR A 3 2.81 -4.16 12.19
CA THR A 3 4.06 -4.69 11.61
C THR A 3 5.22 -4.64 12.61
N PRO A 4 6.34 -5.33 12.34
CA PRO A 4 7.55 -5.25 13.17
C PRO A 4 8.12 -3.83 13.26
N ALA A 5 7.78 -2.94 12.32
CA ALA A 5 8.15 -1.53 12.33
C ALA A 5 7.15 -0.62 13.08
N GLY A 6 6.16 -1.20 13.78
CA GLY A 6 5.19 -0.45 14.58
C GLY A 6 4.06 0.21 13.77
N GLN A 7 3.94 -0.09 12.48
CA GLN A 7 2.90 0.49 11.60
C GLN A 7 1.75 -0.49 11.37
N GLU A 8 0.52 0.01 11.28
CA GLU A 8 -0.62 -0.79 10.88
C GLU A 8 -0.55 -1.13 9.38
N CYS A 9 -0.68 -2.42 9.05
CA CYS A 9 -0.74 -2.88 7.66
C CYS A 9 -1.70 -4.07 7.53
N ARG A 10 -2.68 -3.96 6.62
CA ARG A 10 -3.65 -5.04 6.36
C ARG A 10 -3.05 -6.27 5.71
N PHE A 11 -1.87 -6.15 5.10
CA PHE A 11 -1.17 -7.25 4.43
C PHE A 11 -0.19 -7.98 5.33
N TYR A 12 0.13 -7.45 6.50
CA TYR A 12 0.99 -8.12 7.46
C TYR A 12 0.18 -9.08 8.32
N TYR A 13 0.70 -10.28 8.49
CA TYR A 13 0.16 -11.27 9.41
C TYR A 13 1.28 -11.88 10.24
N ALA A 14 0.98 -12.14 11.51
CA ALA A 14 1.88 -12.86 12.40
C ALA A 14 1.11 -13.78 13.34
N ASP A 15 1.69 -14.95 13.60
CA ASP A 15 1.25 -15.93 14.58
C ASP A 15 2.45 -16.36 15.45
N PHE A 16 2.33 -16.10 16.75
CA PHE A 16 3.35 -16.38 17.75
C PHE A 16 2.96 -17.53 18.70
N HIS A 17 1.96 -18.35 18.35
CA HIS A 17 1.47 -19.38 19.26
C HIS A 17 2.45 -20.55 19.45
N ARG A 18 2.68 -20.95 20.70
CA ARG A 18 3.44 -22.16 21.10
C ARG A 18 4.86 -22.26 20.49
N GLY A 19 5.63 -21.18 20.54
CA GLY A 19 7.03 -21.16 20.09
C GLY A 19 7.21 -21.09 18.57
N ARG A 20 6.13 -20.96 17.80
CA ARG A 20 6.20 -20.58 16.38
C ARG A 20 6.39 -19.06 16.28
N SER A 21 7.12 -18.61 15.27
CA SER A 21 7.29 -17.18 14.94
C SER A 21 6.93 -16.93 13.48
N HIS A 22 5.74 -17.37 13.08
CA HIS A 22 5.31 -17.23 11.69
C HIS A 22 4.95 -15.76 11.42
N GLN A 23 5.61 -15.18 10.44
CA GLN A 23 5.35 -13.82 9.97
C GLN A 23 5.33 -13.86 8.44
N GLU A 24 4.38 -13.15 7.86
CA GLU A 24 4.25 -13.06 6.41
C GLU A 24 3.78 -11.68 5.96
N CYS A 25 4.18 -11.31 4.74
CA CYS A 25 3.56 -10.22 4.00
C CYS A 25 2.71 -10.82 2.89
N ARG A 26 1.39 -10.84 3.08
CA ARG A 26 0.42 -11.39 2.13
C ARG A 26 0.36 -10.64 0.80
N LEU A 27 0.85 -9.39 0.76
CA LEU A 27 1.00 -8.66 -0.50
C LEU A 27 2.11 -9.26 -1.34
N ILE A 28 3.28 -9.50 -0.73
CA ILE A 28 4.43 -10.07 -1.41
C ILE A 28 4.23 -11.56 -1.71
N GLY A 29 3.66 -12.32 -0.77
CA GLY A 29 3.41 -13.75 -0.94
C GLY A 29 2.44 -14.10 -2.07
N LYS A 30 1.67 -13.12 -2.58
CA LYS A 30 0.81 -13.29 -3.75
C LYS A 30 1.55 -13.11 -5.09
N ASN A 31 2.77 -12.57 -5.06
CA ASN A 31 3.55 -12.32 -6.26
C ASN A 31 4.66 -13.38 -6.39
N PRO A 32 4.51 -14.38 -7.29
CA PRO A 32 5.51 -15.42 -7.48
C PRO A 32 6.84 -14.90 -8.07
N ASP A 33 6.82 -13.73 -8.73
CA ASP A 33 8.00 -13.11 -9.33
C ASP A 33 8.78 -12.21 -8.34
N SER A 34 8.35 -12.18 -7.07
CA SER A 34 9.01 -11.40 -6.03
C SER A 34 10.16 -12.16 -5.38
N ASP A 35 11.22 -11.44 -5.01
CA ASP A 35 12.17 -11.94 -4.02
C ASP A 35 11.46 -12.28 -2.68
N PRO A 36 12.02 -13.18 -1.87
CA PRO A 36 11.48 -13.50 -0.55
C PRO A 36 11.38 -12.26 0.34
N TRP A 37 10.25 -12.15 1.03
CA TRP A 37 10.01 -11.12 2.04
C TRP A 37 10.70 -11.45 3.36
N GLU A 38 11.15 -10.41 4.07
CA GLU A 38 11.75 -10.49 5.40
C GLU A 38 11.17 -9.38 6.30
N PRO A 39 11.00 -9.59 7.63
CA PRO A 39 10.46 -8.61 8.57
C PRO A 39 11.14 -7.23 8.54
N SER A 40 12.45 -7.21 8.29
CA SER A 40 13.26 -5.98 8.22
C SER A 40 12.80 -5.02 7.11
N LEU A 41 12.15 -5.54 6.06
CA LEU A 41 11.62 -4.72 4.96
C LEU A 41 10.48 -3.80 5.41
N CYS A 42 9.77 -4.15 6.49
CA CYS A 42 8.70 -3.30 7.04
C CYS A 42 9.21 -1.92 7.44
N ALA A 43 10.46 -1.78 7.87
CA ALA A 43 11.05 -0.50 8.29
C ALA A 43 11.10 0.55 7.16
N ARG A 44 11.05 0.13 5.90
CA ARG A 44 11.10 1.00 4.71
C ARG A 44 9.98 0.72 3.72
N CYS A 45 8.96 -0.02 4.14
CA CYS A 45 7.87 -0.42 3.26
C CYS A 45 6.94 0.79 3.03
N PRO A 46 6.62 1.15 1.78
CA PRO A 46 5.73 2.28 1.51
C PRO A 46 4.25 1.95 1.76
N VAL A 47 3.88 0.67 1.80
CA VAL A 47 2.50 0.19 1.84
C VAL A 47 1.67 0.75 3.01
N PRO A 48 2.14 0.75 4.27
CA PRO A 48 1.36 1.31 5.38
C PRO A 48 1.04 2.79 5.17
N ALA A 49 1.99 3.57 4.66
CA ALA A 49 1.80 4.99 4.39
C ALA A 49 0.81 5.23 3.23
N ILE A 50 0.88 4.41 2.16
CA ILE A 50 -0.07 4.44 1.05
C ILE A 50 -1.49 4.15 1.55
N LEU A 51 -1.68 3.06 2.31
CA LEU A 51 -3.00 2.66 2.81
C LEU A 51 -3.62 3.71 3.72
N ARG A 52 -2.81 4.42 4.51
CA ARG A 52 -3.27 5.52 5.37
C ARG A 52 -3.64 6.78 4.58
N ALA A 53 -2.89 7.09 3.52
CA ALA A 53 -3.15 8.27 2.68
C ALA A 53 -4.32 8.06 1.72
N ASN A 54 -4.51 6.84 1.23
CA ASN A 54 -5.48 6.48 0.21
C ASN A 54 -6.43 5.39 0.73
N ALA A 55 -7.56 5.85 1.27
CA ALA A 55 -8.62 4.99 1.80
C ALA A 55 -9.63 4.54 0.72
N SER A 56 -9.32 4.68 -0.57
CA SER A 56 -10.23 4.28 -1.63
C SER A 56 -10.54 2.77 -1.56
N PRO A 57 -11.82 2.36 -1.57
CA PRO A 57 -12.17 0.94 -1.64
C PRO A 57 -11.77 0.28 -2.96
N TYR A 58 -11.52 1.10 -3.99
CA TYR A 58 -11.10 0.66 -5.32
C TYR A 58 -9.57 0.60 -5.48
N LEU A 59 -8.80 0.88 -4.43
CA LEU A 59 -7.35 0.74 -4.45
C LEU A 59 -6.96 -0.73 -4.32
N ALA A 60 -6.41 -1.29 -5.40
CA ALA A 60 -5.67 -2.54 -5.36
C ALA A 60 -4.18 -2.26 -5.49
N LEU A 61 -3.40 -2.98 -4.68
CA LEU A 61 -1.94 -2.91 -4.69
C LEU A 61 -1.39 -4.28 -5.08
N GLU A 62 -0.38 -4.26 -5.93
CA GLU A 62 0.55 -5.36 -6.13
C GLU A 62 1.90 -4.94 -5.55
N GLY A 63 2.58 -5.87 -4.90
CA GLY A 63 3.88 -5.62 -4.30
C GLY A 63 4.89 -6.64 -4.76
N ARG A 64 6.15 -6.21 -4.86
CA ARG A 64 7.29 -7.10 -5.05
C ARG A 64 8.48 -6.60 -4.27
N VAL A 65 9.32 -7.52 -3.83
CA VAL A 65 10.64 -7.22 -3.30
C VAL A 65 11.61 -7.23 -4.47
N VAL A 66 12.41 -6.16 -4.57
CA VAL A 66 13.46 -6.04 -5.57
C VAL A 66 14.80 -5.76 -4.91
N ARG A 67 15.87 -6.22 -5.56
CA ARG A 67 17.25 -6.01 -5.13
C ARG A 67 17.87 -4.87 -5.95
N ARG A 68 18.09 -3.72 -5.32
CA ARG A 68 18.77 -2.56 -5.96
C ARG A 68 20.30 -2.69 -5.92
N PHE A 69 20.83 -3.34 -4.89
CA PHE A 69 22.24 -3.61 -4.67
C PHE A 69 22.41 -4.95 -3.92
N PRO A 70 23.61 -5.56 -3.90
CA PRO A 70 23.83 -6.89 -3.34
C PRO A 70 23.34 -7.11 -1.89
N PHE A 71 23.13 -6.03 -1.13
CA PHE A 71 22.66 -6.09 0.26
C PHE A 71 21.48 -5.14 0.55
N ARG A 72 20.83 -4.59 -0.49
CA ARG A 72 19.70 -3.66 -0.31
C ARG A 72 18.50 -4.12 -1.11
N LYS A 73 17.60 -4.80 -0.40
CA LYS A 73 16.25 -5.13 -0.86
C LYS A 73 15.29 -3.98 -0.50
N ARG A 74 14.25 -3.80 -1.30
CA ARG A 74 13.14 -2.87 -1.02
C ARG A 74 11.83 -3.42 -1.55
N VAL A 75 10.73 -2.92 -1.01
CA VAL A 75 9.38 -3.18 -1.54
C VAL A 75 9.05 -2.13 -2.60
N GLU A 76 8.73 -2.59 -3.79
CA GLU A 76 8.10 -1.80 -4.85
C GLU A 76 6.61 -2.11 -4.89
N VAL A 77 5.82 -1.09 -5.23
CA VAL A 77 4.36 -1.17 -5.25
C VAL A 77 3.88 -0.68 -6.60
N TYR A 78 3.02 -1.48 -7.22
CA TYR A 78 2.20 -1.10 -8.34
C TYR A 78 0.76 -0.92 -7.85
N ALA A 79 0.09 0.15 -8.27
CA ALA A 79 -1.22 0.49 -7.78
C ALA A 79 -2.21 0.66 -8.93
N VAL A 80 -3.40 0.12 -8.77
CA VAL A 80 -4.47 0.24 -9.76
C VAL A 80 -5.77 0.65 -9.11
N CYS A 81 -6.58 1.36 -9.88
CA CYS A 81 -7.98 1.59 -9.57
C CYS A 81 -8.82 0.47 -10.18
N THR A 82 -9.45 -0.36 -9.36
CA THR A 82 -10.29 -1.46 -9.85
C THR A 82 -11.60 -0.99 -10.48
N ARG A 83 -12.01 0.25 -10.23
CA ARG A 83 -13.22 0.84 -10.82
C ARG A 83 -13.01 1.34 -12.23
N HIS A 84 -11.91 2.06 -12.46
CA HIS A 84 -11.59 2.66 -13.76
C HIS A 84 -10.59 1.84 -14.58
N LEU A 85 -10.04 0.78 -14.00
CA LEU A 85 -9.07 -0.13 -14.61
C LEU A 85 -7.83 0.60 -15.16
N ILE A 86 -7.34 1.57 -14.39
CA ILE A 86 -6.14 2.34 -14.72
C ILE A 86 -5.08 2.16 -13.64
N GLU A 87 -3.83 2.29 -14.05
CA GLU A 87 -2.71 2.51 -13.15
C GLU A 87 -2.89 3.82 -12.38
N ILE A 88 -2.47 3.82 -11.12
CA ILE A 88 -2.39 4.99 -10.26
C ILE A 88 -0.91 5.35 -10.12
N GLU A 89 -0.49 6.42 -10.80
CA GLU A 89 0.89 6.91 -10.80
C GLU A 89 1.36 7.31 -9.40
N ASP A 90 0.54 8.07 -8.66
CA ASP A 90 0.79 8.42 -7.26
C ASP A 90 -0.20 7.68 -6.34
N PRO A 91 0.18 6.52 -5.77
CA PRO A 91 -0.72 5.73 -4.93
C PRO A 91 -1.14 6.46 -3.65
N TYR A 92 -0.42 7.50 -3.23
CA TYR A 92 -0.78 8.32 -2.07
C TYR A 92 -1.94 9.27 -2.38
N ARG A 93 -2.08 9.75 -3.61
CA ARG A 93 -3.18 10.62 -4.06
C ARG A 93 -4.40 9.82 -4.51
N GLY A 94 -4.18 8.65 -5.11
CA GLY A 94 -5.25 7.79 -5.61
C GLY A 94 -5.68 8.13 -7.04
N CYS A 95 -6.82 7.57 -7.45
CA CYS A 95 -7.27 7.60 -8.84
C CYS A 95 -7.73 9.01 -9.27
N PRO A 96 -7.16 9.59 -10.34
CA PRO A 96 -7.55 10.92 -10.82
C PRO A 96 -8.99 10.97 -11.35
N ARG A 97 -9.50 9.85 -11.91
CA ARG A 97 -10.89 9.77 -12.38
C ARG A 97 -11.88 9.73 -11.22
N CYS A 98 -11.61 8.94 -10.17
CA CYS A 98 -12.41 8.96 -8.95
C CYS A 98 -12.44 10.34 -8.30
N ALA A 99 -11.32 11.07 -8.34
CA ALA A 99 -11.24 12.43 -7.81
C ALA A 99 -12.10 13.40 -8.62
N ALA A 100 -12.05 13.34 -9.96
CA ALA A 100 -12.85 14.20 -10.83
C ALA A 100 -14.38 13.96 -10.73
N GLU A 101 -14.80 12.74 -10.38
CA GLU A 101 -16.23 12.42 -10.17
C GLU A 101 -16.80 12.98 -8.86
N ARG A 102 -15.95 13.41 -7.92
CA ARG A 102 -16.37 14.00 -6.66
C ARG A 102 -16.14 15.50 -6.74
N PRO A 103 -17.20 16.31 -6.97
CA PRO A 103 -17.04 17.75 -7.04
C PRO A 103 -16.40 18.24 -5.74
N GLY A 104 -15.42 19.13 -5.87
CA GLY A 104 -14.72 19.69 -4.73
C GLY A 104 -15.70 20.47 -3.83
N VAL A 105 -15.37 20.60 -2.54
CA VAL A 105 -16.16 21.43 -1.61
C VAL A 105 -16.43 22.84 -2.16
N ARG A 106 -15.50 23.40 -2.94
CA ARG A 106 -15.66 24.71 -3.60
C ARG A 106 -16.64 24.72 -4.77
N GLU A 107 -16.78 23.59 -5.48
CA GLU A 107 -17.78 23.43 -6.54
C GLU A 107 -19.18 23.20 -5.95
N ILE A 108 -19.26 22.57 -4.77
CA ILE A 108 -20.54 22.31 -4.08
C ILE A 108 -21.02 23.55 -3.31
N LEU A 109 -20.13 24.23 -2.58
CA LEU A 109 -20.48 25.31 -1.64
C LEU A 109 -20.25 26.72 -2.18
N GLY A 110 -19.69 26.86 -3.39
CA GLY A 110 -19.27 28.15 -3.92
C GLY A 110 -17.98 28.69 -3.25
N PRO A 111 -17.45 29.84 -3.70
CA PRO A 111 -16.37 30.51 -2.99
C PRO A 111 -16.85 30.94 -1.58
N PRO A 112 -15.97 30.96 -0.56
CA PRO A 112 -16.34 31.53 0.73
C PRO A 112 -16.75 32.99 0.53
N GLU A 113 -17.96 33.35 0.96
CA GLU A 113 -18.36 34.75 1.07
C GLU A 113 -17.45 35.39 2.13
N GLY A 114 -16.74 36.45 1.73
CA GLY A 114 -15.68 37.08 2.51
C GLY A 114 -16.13 37.69 3.83
#